data_AF-A0A059AWS6-F1
#
_entry.id   AF-A0A059AWS6-F1
#
_cell.length_a   1.000
_cell.length_b   1.000
_cell.length_c   1.000
_cell.angle_alpha   90.00
_cell.angle_beta   90.00
_cell.angle_gamma   90.00
#
_symmetry.space_group_name_H-M   'P 1'
#
loop_
_entity.id
_entity.type
_entity.pdbx_description
1 polymer ?
#
loop_
_entity_poly.entity_id
_entity_poly.type
_entity_poly.pdbx_seq_one_letter_code
_entity_poly.pdbx_strand_id
1 'polypeptide(L)'
;MVADICHQTDYPDICISSVGAHLKGPADVLSLLTAEIEACTEKMKSAAAEVTKLAADPSASPATKMALSACDENYSSALDSLSSAQEAIAAHDAGTLNSELSAVITFVTTCDDSFAEMTVKSPLEGTGRILQKLGSNCLAIAARAHL
;
A
#
# COMPACT_ATOMS: atom_id res chain seq x y z
N MET A 1 -18.36 9.71 -11.23
CA MET A 1 -17.23 8.98 -11.82
C MET A 1 -16.20 8.51 -10.79
N VAL A 2 -15.59 9.38 -9.97
CA VAL A 2 -14.76 8.93 -8.81
C VAL A 2 -15.58 8.09 -7.83
N ALA A 3 -16.70 8.62 -7.33
CA ALA A 3 -17.57 7.91 -6.39
C ALA A 3 -18.08 6.58 -6.96
N ASP A 4 -18.47 6.53 -8.24
CA ASP A 4 -18.98 5.32 -8.88
C ASP A 4 -17.93 4.20 -8.96
N ILE A 5 -16.65 4.57 -9.11
CA ILE A 5 -15.55 3.62 -9.12
C ILE A 5 -15.22 3.19 -7.68
N CYS A 6 -15.04 4.15 -6.78
CA CYS A 6 -14.70 3.89 -5.37
C CYS A 6 -15.80 3.13 -4.61
N HIS A 7 -17.08 3.30 -4.92
CA HIS A 7 -18.17 2.53 -4.30
C HIS A 7 -18.12 1.03 -4.60
N GLN A 8 -17.27 0.60 -5.55
CA GLN A 8 -17.07 -0.81 -5.89
C GLN A 8 -15.77 -1.36 -5.33
N THR A 9 -15.06 -0.60 -4.49
CA THR A 9 -13.89 -1.09 -3.75
C THR A 9 -14.30 -1.54 -2.36
N ASP A 10 -13.41 -2.27 -1.68
CA ASP A 10 -13.66 -2.77 -0.32
C ASP A 10 -13.72 -1.63 0.70
N TYR A 11 -13.05 -0.49 0.43
CA TYR A 11 -13.00 0.68 1.31
C TYR A 11 -13.31 1.99 0.54
N PRO A 12 -14.59 2.27 0.23
CA PRO A 12 -14.97 3.40 -0.60
C PRO A 12 -14.57 4.77 -0.04
N ASP A 13 -14.75 4.99 1.26
CA ASP A 13 -14.41 6.26 1.90
C ASP A 13 -12.91 6.54 1.83
N ILE A 14 -12.09 5.49 2.00
CA ILE A 14 -10.64 5.58 1.85
C ILE A 14 -10.31 5.95 0.41
N CYS A 15 -10.82 5.19 -0.57
CA CYS A 15 -10.60 5.43 -2.00
C CYS A 15 -10.94 6.88 -2.39
N ILE A 16 -12.10 7.39 -1.99
CA ILE A 16 -12.52 8.76 -2.30
C ILE A 16 -11.54 9.78 -1.70
N SER A 17 -11.10 9.57 -0.46
CA SER A 17 -10.21 10.49 0.24
C SER A 17 -8.77 10.46 -0.28
N SER A 18 -8.28 9.32 -0.75
CA SER A 18 -6.89 9.11 -1.18
C SER A 18 -6.64 9.62 -2.60
N VAL A 19 -7.55 9.37 -3.54
CA VAL A 19 -7.32 9.70 -4.96
C VAL A 19 -7.31 11.21 -5.23
N GLY A 20 -7.91 12.02 -4.36
CA GLY A 20 -8.14 13.45 -4.61
C GLY A 20 -6.88 14.27 -4.89
N ALA A 21 -5.76 13.97 -4.23
CA ALA A 21 -4.49 14.67 -4.42
C ALA A 21 -3.72 14.23 -5.68
N HIS A 22 -4.03 13.04 -6.20
CA HIS A 22 -3.27 12.37 -7.25
C HIS A 22 -4.00 12.32 -8.60
N LEU A 23 -5.33 12.45 -8.58
CA LEU A 23 -6.13 12.42 -9.79
C LEU A 23 -5.90 13.66 -10.66
N LYS A 24 -5.36 13.43 -11.86
CA LYS A 24 -5.10 14.47 -12.86
C LYS A 24 -6.06 14.31 -14.04
N GLY A 25 -6.99 15.24 -14.18
CA GLY A 25 -7.93 15.25 -15.31
C GLY A 25 -9.22 14.45 -15.06
N PRO A 26 -9.91 14.00 -16.13
CA PRO A 26 -11.14 13.22 -16.00
C PRO A 26 -10.90 11.93 -15.22
N ALA A 27 -11.83 11.60 -14.33
CA ALA A 27 -11.81 10.31 -13.66
C ALA A 27 -12.25 9.22 -14.64
N ASP A 28 -11.37 8.31 -15.00
CA ASP A 28 -11.68 7.01 -15.60
C ASP A 28 -11.02 5.90 -14.75
N VAL A 29 -11.23 4.64 -15.07
CA VAL A 29 -10.73 3.53 -14.25
C VAL A 29 -9.20 3.55 -14.13
N LEU A 30 -8.49 3.85 -15.21
CA LEU A 30 -7.02 3.81 -15.23
C LEU A 30 -6.39 5.00 -14.51
N SER A 31 -6.93 6.20 -14.71
CA SER A 31 -6.49 7.40 -13.99
C SER A 31 -6.80 7.29 -12.50
N LEU A 32 -7.93 6.68 -12.10
CA LEU A 32 -8.25 6.45 -10.69
C LEU A 32 -7.36 5.37 -10.07
N LEU A 33 -7.08 4.28 -10.80
CA LEU A 33 -6.13 3.27 -10.36
C LEU A 33 -4.74 3.85 -10.15
N THR A 34 -4.27 4.65 -11.12
CA THR A 34 -2.96 5.31 -11.03
C THR A 34 -2.92 6.25 -9.82
N ALA A 35 -3.97 7.04 -9.59
CA ALA A 35 -4.09 7.91 -8.43
C ALA A 35 -4.08 7.15 -7.09
N GLU A 36 -4.78 6.01 -7.01
CA GLU A 36 -4.79 5.17 -5.80
C GLU A 36 -3.43 4.51 -5.54
N ILE A 37 -2.73 4.06 -6.59
CA ILE A 37 -1.36 3.54 -6.49
C ILE A 37 -0.39 4.63 -6.02
N GLU A 38 -0.50 5.85 -6.53
CA GLU A 38 0.30 6.99 -6.07
C GLU A 38 0.03 7.30 -4.59
N ALA A 39 -1.23 7.31 -4.16
CA ALA A 39 -1.61 7.51 -2.77
C ALA A 39 -1.05 6.41 -1.84
N CYS A 40 -1.14 5.14 -2.29
CA CYS A 40 -0.55 4.00 -1.59
C CYS A 40 0.98 4.15 -1.49
N THR A 41 1.63 4.57 -2.57
CA THR A 41 3.09 4.80 -2.61
C THR A 41 3.52 5.91 -1.65
N GLU A 42 2.81 7.03 -1.60
CA GLU A 42 3.13 8.13 -0.68
C GLU A 42 2.95 7.70 0.77
N LYS A 43 1.86 6.97 1.07
CA LYS A 43 1.62 6.43 2.41
C LYS A 43 2.68 5.41 2.80
N MET A 44 3.12 4.56 1.86
CA MET A 44 4.16 3.55 2.09
C MET A 44 5.52 4.20 2.36
N LYS A 45 5.91 5.23 1.59
CA LYS A 45 7.11 6.03 1.84
C LYS A 45 7.10 6.67 3.22
N SER A 46 5.96 7.24 3.62
CA SER A 46 5.79 7.83 4.96
C SER A 46 5.91 6.77 6.05
N ALA A 47 5.38 5.56 5.82
CA ALA A 47 5.48 4.44 6.74
C ALA A 47 6.93 3.93 6.89
N ALA A 48 7.66 3.80 5.79
CA ALA A 48 9.08 3.44 5.79
C ALA A 48 9.94 4.46 6.54
N ALA A 49 9.67 5.76 6.36
CA ALA A 49 10.34 6.81 7.13
C ALA A 49 10.06 6.71 8.64
N GLU A 50 8.83 6.38 9.03
CA GLU A 50 8.49 6.15 10.44
C GLU A 50 9.16 4.88 10.99
N VAL A 51 9.24 3.79 10.21
CA VAL A 51 10.00 2.58 10.56
C VAL A 51 11.45 2.93 10.87
N THR A 52 12.12 3.66 9.96
CA THR A 52 13.52 4.09 10.13
C THR A 52 13.70 4.89 11.43
N LYS A 53 12.80 5.84 11.70
CA LYS A 53 12.82 6.66 12.92
C LYS A 53 12.63 5.83 14.19
N LEU A 54 11.66 4.91 14.19
CA LEU A 54 11.39 4.02 15.32
C LEU A 54 12.54 3.04 15.57
N ALA A 55 13.20 2.55 14.52
CA ALA A 55 14.34 1.64 14.63
C ALA A 55 15.56 2.34 15.26
N ALA A 56 15.72 3.64 14.99
CA ALA A 56 16.77 4.48 15.57
C ALA A 56 16.51 4.85 17.04
N ASP A 57 15.30 4.62 17.57
CA ASP A 57 14.98 4.93 18.97
C ASP A 57 15.80 4.04 19.93
N PRO A 58 16.61 4.62 20.83
CA PRO A 58 17.37 3.85 21.81
C PRO A 58 16.48 3.14 22.84
N SER A 59 15.23 3.59 23.04
CA SER A 59 14.26 3.00 23.96
C SER A 59 13.52 1.79 23.39
N ALA A 60 13.58 1.58 22.07
CA ALA A 60 12.95 0.42 21.43
C ALA A 60 13.65 -0.88 21.85
N SER A 61 12.86 -1.89 22.23
CA SER A 61 13.38 -3.20 22.63
C SER A 61 14.05 -3.92 21.46
N PRO A 62 14.97 -4.88 21.71
CA PRO A 62 15.57 -5.68 20.64
C PRO A 62 14.54 -6.39 19.75
N ALA A 63 13.48 -6.95 20.35
CA ALA A 63 12.39 -7.60 19.63
C ALA A 63 11.63 -6.61 18.73
N THR A 64 11.36 -5.40 19.24
CA THR A 64 10.77 -4.31 18.45
C THR A 64 11.66 -3.91 17.28
N LYS A 65 12.99 -3.80 17.49
CA LYS A 65 13.94 -3.46 16.42
C LYS A 65 14.02 -4.53 15.35
N MET A 66 13.96 -5.81 15.72
CA MET A 66 13.90 -6.91 14.76
C MET A 66 12.63 -6.85 13.90
N ALA A 67 11.46 -6.65 14.52
CA ALA A 67 10.20 -6.49 13.79
C ALA A 67 10.23 -5.25 12.88
N LEU A 68 10.79 -4.13 13.34
CA LEU A 68 10.97 -2.92 12.53
C LEU A 68 11.92 -3.15 11.33
N SER A 69 12.98 -3.95 11.49
CA SER A 69 13.86 -4.32 10.38
C SER A 69 13.11 -5.12 9.31
N ALA A 70 12.28 -6.08 9.72
CA ALA A 70 11.45 -6.83 8.80
C ALA A 70 10.44 -5.91 8.08
N CYS A 71 9.86 -4.94 8.78
CA CYS A 71 9.00 -3.93 8.16
C CYS A 71 9.73 -3.08 7.12
N ASP A 72 10.98 -2.69 7.37
CA ASP A 72 11.77 -1.90 6.42
C ASP A 72 11.97 -2.67 5.10
N GLU A 73 12.37 -3.94 5.19
CA GLU A 73 12.56 -4.82 4.04
C GLU A 73 11.24 -5.05 3.26
N ASN A 74 10.15 -5.30 3.98
CA ASN A 74 8.84 -5.53 3.36
C ASN A 74 8.27 -4.24 2.74
N TYR A 75 8.43 -3.08 3.37
CA TYR A 75 7.99 -1.81 2.80
C TYR A 75 8.83 -1.39 1.59
N SER A 76 10.13 -1.68 1.58
CA SER A 76 10.95 -1.52 0.37
C SER A 76 10.43 -2.40 -0.77
N SER A 77 10.16 -3.67 -0.49
CA SER A 77 9.61 -4.62 -1.48
C SER A 77 8.24 -4.18 -1.98
N ALA A 78 7.38 -3.64 -1.10
CA ALA A 78 6.09 -3.09 -1.49
C ALA A 78 6.21 -1.86 -2.38
N LEU A 79 7.21 -0.99 -2.16
CA LEU A 79 7.48 0.15 -3.03
C LEU A 79 7.92 -0.29 -4.43
N ASP A 80 8.76 -1.33 -4.51
CA ASP A 80 9.17 -1.92 -5.79
C ASP A 80 7.95 -2.50 -6.53
N SER A 81 7.10 -3.28 -5.85
CA SER A 81 5.84 -3.79 -6.43
C SER A 81 4.89 -2.69 -6.87
N LEU A 82 4.76 -1.59 -6.12
CA LEU A 82 3.95 -0.44 -6.55
C LEU A 82 4.49 0.20 -7.83
N SER A 83 5.82 0.29 -7.96
CA SER A 83 6.47 0.77 -9.20
C SER A 83 6.19 -0.18 -10.37
N SER A 84 6.38 -1.49 -10.17
CA SER A 84 6.10 -2.50 -11.20
C SER A 84 4.63 -2.56 -11.59
N ALA A 85 3.70 -2.30 -10.66
CA ALA A 85 2.27 -2.16 -10.98
C ALA A 85 2.00 -0.97 -11.92
N GLN A 86 2.68 0.16 -11.74
CA GLN A 86 2.56 1.31 -12.66
C GLN A 86 3.12 0.98 -14.06
N GLU A 87 4.24 0.27 -14.11
CA GLU A 87 4.81 -0.21 -15.38
C GLU A 87 3.86 -1.19 -16.09
N ALA A 88 3.23 -2.10 -15.34
CA ALA A 88 2.27 -3.05 -15.86
C ALA A 88 1.02 -2.37 -16.46
N ILE A 89 0.55 -1.26 -15.86
CA ILE A 89 -0.52 -0.44 -16.45
C ILE A 89 -0.10 0.08 -17.82
N ALA A 90 1.11 0.63 -17.95
CA ALA A 90 1.61 1.15 -19.23
C ALA A 90 1.82 0.04 -20.27
N ALA A 91 2.15 -1.16 -19.83
CA ALA A 91 2.36 -2.34 -20.67
C ALA A 91 1.08 -3.11 -21.00
N HIS A 92 -0.09 -2.71 -20.47
CA HIS A 92 -1.34 -3.45 -20.59
C HIS A 92 -1.25 -4.90 -20.03
N ASP A 93 -0.45 -5.10 -18.99
CA ASP A 93 -0.24 -6.41 -18.37
C ASP A 93 -1.09 -6.56 -17.10
N ALA A 94 -2.33 -6.99 -17.28
CA ALA A 94 -3.27 -7.22 -16.18
C ALA A 94 -2.79 -8.31 -15.20
N GLY A 95 -2.03 -9.30 -15.68
CA GLY A 95 -1.54 -10.40 -14.86
C GLY A 95 -0.49 -9.92 -13.86
N THR A 96 0.53 -9.21 -14.37
CA THR A 96 1.56 -8.59 -13.54
C THR A 96 0.96 -7.55 -12.60
N LEU A 97 0.07 -6.68 -13.08
CA LEU A 97 -0.62 -5.70 -12.24
C LEU A 97 -1.32 -6.35 -11.04
N ASN A 98 -2.08 -7.43 -11.25
CA ASN A 98 -2.79 -8.12 -10.18
C ASN A 98 -1.82 -8.78 -9.18
N SER A 99 -0.75 -9.41 -9.69
CA SER A 99 0.27 -10.06 -8.87
C SER A 99 0.99 -9.04 -7.97
N GLU A 100 1.45 -7.93 -8.55
CA GLU A 100 2.20 -6.91 -7.81
C GLU A 100 1.34 -6.20 -6.75
N LEU A 101 0.09 -5.85 -7.07
CA LEU A 101 -0.81 -5.26 -6.08
C LEU A 101 -1.18 -6.23 -4.95
N SER A 102 -1.27 -7.53 -5.24
CA SER A 102 -1.44 -8.57 -4.21
C SER A 102 -0.19 -8.73 -3.34
N ALA A 103 1.00 -8.60 -3.93
CA ALA A 103 2.27 -8.63 -3.21
C ALA A 103 2.37 -7.46 -2.22
N VAL A 104 1.93 -6.24 -2.59
CA VAL A 104 1.87 -5.08 -1.68
C VAL A 104 1.11 -5.40 -0.40
N ILE A 105 -0.08 -6.00 -0.49
CA ILE A 105 -0.88 -6.37 0.68
C ILE A 105 -0.14 -7.41 1.53
N THR A 106 0.49 -8.39 0.87
CA THR A 106 1.27 -9.44 1.53
C THR A 106 2.42 -8.83 2.33
N PHE A 107 3.22 -7.95 1.73
CA PHE A 107 4.35 -7.31 2.41
C PHE A 107 3.92 -6.46 3.61
N VAL A 108 2.82 -5.71 3.49
CA VAL A 108 2.28 -4.95 4.63
C VAL A 108 1.83 -5.89 5.75
N THR A 109 1.19 -7.01 5.41
CA THR A 109 0.74 -8.01 6.38
C THR A 109 1.92 -8.68 7.07
N THR A 110 2.97 -9.06 6.32
CA THR A 110 4.20 -9.64 6.88
C THR A 110 4.89 -8.71 7.89
N CYS A 111 4.87 -7.39 7.66
CA CYS A 111 5.35 -6.43 8.65
C CYS A 111 4.54 -6.49 9.95
N ASP A 112 3.21 -6.50 9.87
CA ASP A 112 2.34 -6.61 11.04
C ASP A 112 2.53 -7.96 11.78
N ASP A 113 2.64 -9.06 11.03
CA ASP A 113 2.89 -10.41 11.56
C ASP A 113 4.24 -10.50 12.30
N SER A 114 5.27 -9.80 11.81
CA SER A 114 6.58 -9.75 12.47
C SER A 114 6.50 -9.23 13.90
N PHE A 115 5.62 -8.26 14.18
CA PHE A 115 5.39 -7.80 15.55
C PHE A 115 4.65 -8.85 16.40
N ALA A 116 3.66 -9.53 15.81
CA ALA A 116 2.89 -10.57 16.48
C ALA A 116 3.77 -11.77 16.85
N GLU A 117 4.64 -12.24 15.95
CA GLU A 117 5.59 -13.33 16.18
C GLU A 117 6.58 -12.99 17.30
N MET A 118 7.04 -11.74 17.34
CA MET A 118 7.91 -11.22 18.39
C MET A 118 7.17 -10.94 19.71
N THR A 119 5.85 -11.17 19.76
CA THR A 119 4.98 -10.91 20.93
C THR A 119 5.10 -9.48 21.45
N VAL A 120 5.24 -8.51 20.54
CA VAL A 120 5.31 -7.08 20.85
C VAL A 120 4.20 -6.32 20.13
N LYS A 121 3.73 -5.22 20.73
CA LYS A 121 2.73 -4.38 20.08
C LYS A 121 3.36 -3.60 18.93
N SER A 122 2.75 -3.65 17.75
CA SER A 122 3.16 -2.84 16.61
C SER A 122 2.89 -1.35 16.88
N PRO A 123 3.90 -0.46 16.85
CA PRO A 123 3.69 0.98 16.81
C PRO A 123 3.09 1.44 15.46
N LEU A 124 3.07 0.57 14.45
CA LEU A 124 2.64 0.85 13.08
C LEU A 124 1.25 0.31 12.77
N GLU A 125 0.56 -0.32 13.71
CA GLU A 125 -0.72 -1.03 13.50
C GLU A 125 -1.77 -0.17 12.75
N GLY A 126 -1.89 1.12 13.09
CA GLY A 126 -2.79 2.04 12.39
C GLY A 126 -2.36 2.34 10.96
N THR A 127 -1.05 2.45 10.72
CA THR A 127 -0.45 2.68 9.40
C THR A 127 -0.58 1.43 8.53
N GLY A 128 -0.26 0.24 9.06
CA GLY A 128 -0.41 -1.05 8.38
C GLY A 128 -1.85 -1.25 7.89
N ARG A 129 -2.84 -1.01 8.76
CA ARG A 129 -4.26 -1.04 8.34
C ARG A 129 -4.61 -0.10 7.20
N ILE A 130 -4.08 1.13 7.18
CA ILE A 130 -4.36 2.07 6.08
C ILE A 130 -3.73 1.56 4.79
N LEU A 131 -2.49 1.07 4.84
CA LEU A 131 -1.80 0.51 3.69
C LEU A 131 -2.49 -0.73 3.12
N GLN A 132 -2.95 -1.64 3.96
CA GLN A 132 -3.75 -2.80 3.53
C GLN A 132 -5.02 -2.36 2.81
N LYS A 133 -5.73 -1.34 3.32
CA LYS A 133 -6.94 -0.79 2.70
C LYS A 133 -6.67 -0.14 1.34
N LEU A 134 -5.59 0.63 1.23
CA LEU A 134 -5.17 1.24 -0.04
C LEU A 134 -4.79 0.17 -1.07
N GLY A 135 -4.00 -0.84 -0.68
CA GLY A 135 -3.65 -1.96 -1.56
C GLY A 135 -4.87 -2.75 -2.03
N SER A 136 -5.84 -3.02 -1.14
CA SER A 136 -7.10 -3.68 -1.49
C SER A 136 -7.95 -2.84 -2.44
N ASN A 137 -8.03 -1.52 -2.23
CA ASN A 137 -8.68 -0.62 -3.19
C ASN A 137 -7.97 -0.64 -4.56
N CYS A 138 -6.64 -0.60 -4.61
CA CYS A 138 -5.90 -0.74 -5.87
C CYS A 138 -6.29 -2.02 -6.61
N LEU A 139 -6.33 -3.18 -5.93
CA LEU A 139 -6.75 -4.44 -6.53
C LEU A 139 -8.19 -4.39 -7.05
N ALA A 140 -9.11 -3.84 -6.26
CA ALA A 140 -10.52 -3.75 -6.63
C ALA A 140 -10.73 -2.85 -7.87
N ILE A 141 -10.00 -1.74 -7.97
CA ILE A 141 -10.04 -0.88 -9.16
C ILE A 141 -9.39 -1.59 -10.36
N ALA A 142 -8.25 -2.26 -10.15
CA ALA A 142 -7.53 -3.02 -11.18
C ALA A 142 -8.38 -4.14 -11.79
N ALA A 143 -9.20 -4.83 -11.00
CA ALA A 143 -10.14 -5.85 -11.49
C ALA A 143 -11.20 -5.30 -12.47
N ARG A 144 -11.36 -3.97 -12.52
CA ARG A 144 -12.26 -3.26 -13.42
C ARG A 144 -11.54 -2.55 -14.55
N ALA A 145 -10.20 -2.51 -14.51
CA ALA A 145 -9.39 -1.97 -15.56
C ALA A 145 -9.38 -2.97 -16.73
N HIS A 146 -9.89 -2.55 -17.87
CA HIS A 146 -9.75 -3.32 -19.10
C HIS A 146 -8.39 -2.98 -19.71
N LEU A 147 -7.36 -3.71 -19.26
CA LEU A 147 -5.99 -3.63 -19.75
C LEU A 147 -5.74 -4.64 -20.86
#